data_AF-A0A450T9T6-F1
#
_entry.id   AF-A0A450T9T6-F1
#
_cell.length_a   1.000
_cell.length_b   1.000
_cell.length_c   1.000
_cell.angle_alpha   90.00
_cell.angle_beta   90.00
_cell.angle_gamma   90.00
#
_symmetry.space_group_name_H-M   'P 1'
#
loop_
_entity.id
_entity.type
_entity.pdbx_description
1 polymer ?
#
loop_
_entity_poly.entity_id
_entity_poly.type
_entity_poly.pdbx_seq_one_letter_code
_entity_poly.pdbx_strand_id
1 'polypeptide(L)'
;MEEAEKVLTQIDMTRIPAYRLGMEKGRQEGRQEGLEKGEAMFLARQLSHKFGTLSPLVAQHINNARPEELATWGERVLSAKSLDEVFS
;
A
#
# COMPACT_ATOMS: atom_id res chain seq x y z
N MET A 1 6.35 34.10 -7.37
CA MET A 1 6.64 32.66 -7.22
C MET A 1 8.10 32.36 -7.54
N GLU A 2 8.68 32.95 -8.59
CA GLU A 2 10.08 32.78 -9.00
C GLU A 2 11.12 33.25 -7.95
N GLU A 3 10.79 34.28 -7.15
CA GLU A 3 11.68 34.76 -6.07
C GLU A 3 11.86 33.74 -4.93
N ALA A 4 10.87 32.88 -4.67
CA ALA A 4 11.00 31.85 -3.64
C ALA A 4 12.03 30.79 -4.06
N GLU A 5 11.99 30.34 -5.32
CA GLU A 5 12.99 29.42 -5.87
C GLU A 5 14.39 30.04 -5.92
N LYS A 6 14.49 31.35 -6.19
CA LYS A 6 15.78 32.06 -6.31
C LYS A 6 16.47 32.34 -4.96
N VAL A 7 15.73 32.41 -3.85
CA VAL A 7 16.32 32.54 -2.49
C VAL A 7 16.73 31.17 -1.93
N LEU A 8 15.97 30.11 -2.26
CA LEU A 8 16.24 28.72 -1.85
C LEU A 8 17.45 28.08 -2.56
N THR A 9 17.98 28.70 -3.62
CA THR A 9 19.19 28.22 -4.31
C THR A 9 20.50 28.59 -3.61
N GLN A 10 20.50 29.52 -2.66
CA GLN A 10 21.70 29.87 -1.88
C GLN A 10 21.88 29.03 -0.60
N ILE A 11 20.78 28.49 -0.06
CA ILE A 11 20.81 27.58 1.09
C ILE A 11 20.57 26.17 0.56
N ASP A 12 21.60 25.34 0.59
CA ASP A 12 21.46 23.90 0.33
C ASP A 12 20.38 23.31 1.26
N MET A 13 19.17 23.11 0.72
CA MET A 13 18.00 22.63 1.47
C MET A 13 18.26 21.31 2.18
N THR A 14 19.17 20.49 1.67
CA THR A 14 19.53 19.19 2.27
C THR A 14 20.24 19.34 3.62
N ARG A 15 20.74 20.55 3.92
CA ARG A 15 21.33 20.93 5.21
C ARG A 15 20.30 21.38 6.23
N ILE A 16 19.08 21.73 5.82
CA ILE A 16 17.99 22.09 6.74
C ILE A 16 17.47 20.79 7.39
N PRO A 17 17.57 20.64 8.72
CA PRO A 17 17.17 19.39 9.39
C PRO A 17 15.71 19.00 9.14
N ALA A 18 14.81 20.00 9.10
CA ALA A 18 13.39 19.78 8.83
C ALA A 18 13.13 19.22 7.41
N TYR A 19 13.90 19.66 6.41
CA TYR A 19 13.78 19.13 5.05
C TYR A 19 14.19 17.66 5.00
N ARG A 20 15.32 17.31 5.62
CA ARG A 20 15.78 15.91 5.69
C ARG A 20 14.76 15.01 6.41
N LEU A 21 14.23 15.47 7.53
CA LEU A 21 13.20 14.74 8.28
C LEU A 21 11.93 14.54 7.45
N GLY A 22 11.48 15.58 6.73
CA GLY A 22 10.32 15.49 5.84
C GLY A 22 10.54 14.48 4.71
N MET A 23 11.71 14.49 4.08
CA MET A 23 12.06 13.54 3.02
C MET A 23 12.14 12.09 3.54
N GLU A 24 12.72 11.89 4.72
CA GLU A 24 12.78 10.57 5.35
C GLU A 24 11.39 10.06 5.73
N LYS A 25 10.56 10.90 6.35
CA LYS A 25 9.18 10.58 6.72
C LYS A 25 8.36 10.22 5.48
N GLY A 26 8.38 11.05 4.44
CA GLY A 26 7.64 10.79 3.20
C GLY A 26 8.09 9.50 2.49
N ARG A 27 9.39 9.17 2.54
CA ARG A 27 9.90 7.89 2.03
C ARG A 27 9.40 6.70 2.87
N GLN A 28 9.36 6.83 4.19
CA GLN A 28 8.85 5.79 5.08
C GLN A 28 7.35 5.55 4.86
N GLU A 29 6.56 6.63 4.84
CA GLU A 29 5.12 6.59 4.55
C GLU A 29 4.84 5.97 3.17
N GLY A 30 5.52 6.45 2.12
CA GLY A 30 5.35 5.90 0.77
C GLY A 30 5.75 4.43 0.65
N ARG A 31 6.76 3.98 1.40
CA ARG A 31 7.12 2.56 1.47
C ARG A 31 6.03 1.75 2.16
N GLN A 32 5.49 2.25 3.27
CA GLN A 32 4.44 1.56 4.02
C GLN A 32 3.17 1.43 3.17
N GLU A 33 2.70 2.53 2.57
CA GLU A 33 1.56 2.50 1.66
C GLU A 33 1.78 1.58 0.45
N GLY A 34 2.99 1.58 -0.10
CA GLY A 34 3.35 0.72 -1.23
C GLY A 34 3.31 -0.77 -0.86
N LEU A 35 3.72 -1.12 0.37
CA LEU A 35 3.65 -2.49 0.87
C LEU A 35 2.20 -2.94 1.04
N GLU A 36 1.36 -2.13 1.70
CA GLU A 36 -0.05 -2.44 1.95
C GLU A 36 -0.85 -2.60 0.66
N LYS A 37 -0.70 -1.63 -0.27
CA LYS A 37 -1.33 -1.72 -1.61
C LYS A 37 -0.83 -2.93 -2.39
N GLY A 38 0.48 -3.23 -2.28
CA GLY A 38 1.09 -4.38 -2.94
C GLY A 38 0.53 -5.71 -2.44
N GLU A 39 0.35 -5.85 -1.14
CA GLU A 39 -0.22 -7.05 -0.52
C GLU A 39 -1.68 -7.28 -0.94
N ALA A 40 -2.51 -6.24 -0.88
CA ALA A 40 -3.89 -6.28 -1.35
C ALA A 40 -3.99 -6.67 -2.83
N MET A 41 -3.17 -6.06 -3.69
CA MET A 41 -3.11 -6.39 -5.12
C MET A 41 -2.68 -7.83 -5.35
N PHE A 42 -1.70 -8.32 -4.58
CA PHE A 42 -1.23 -9.70 -4.71
C PHE A 42 -2.32 -10.69 -4.30
N LEU A 43 -2.99 -10.47 -3.16
CA LEU A 43 -4.10 -11.30 -2.72
C LEU A 43 -5.24 -11.32 -3.74
N ALA A 44 -5.63 -10.15 -4.28
CA ALA A 44 -6.67 -10.06 -5.32
C ALA A 44 -6.32 -10.88 -6.57
N ARG A 45 -5.04 -10.91 -6.98
CA ARG A 45 -4.57 -11.76 -8.09
C ARG A 45 -4.68 -13.24 -7.77
N GLN A 46 -4.26 -13.65 -6.57
CA GLN A 46 -4.36 -15.05 -6.12
C GLN A 46 -5.81 -15.53 -6.09
N LEU A 47 -6.71 -14.72 -5.54
CA LEU A 47 -8.14 -15.00 -5.48
C LEU A 47 -8.76 -15.03 -6.88
N SER A 48 -8.41 -14.08 -7.76
CA SER A 48 -8.88 -14.07 -9.15
C SER A 48 -8.44 -15.32 -9.90
N HIS A 49 -7.21 -15.78 -9.68
CA HIS A 49 -6.67 -16.98 -10.30
C HIS A 49 -7.37 -18.25 -9.81
N LYS A 50 -7.71 -18.32 -8.51
CA LYS A 50 -8.27 -19.52 -7.89
C LYS A 50 -9.78 -19.64 -8.02
N PHE A 51 -10.50 -18.52 -7.96
CA PHE A 51 -11.95 -18.48 -7.91
C PHE A 51 -12.60 -17.79 -9.13
N GLY A 52 -11.79 -17.28 -10.06
CA GLY A 52 -12.25 -16.54 -11.23
C GLY A 52 -12.44 -15.04 -10.95
N THR A 53 -13.03 -14.33 -11.90
CA THR A 53 -13.20 -12.87 -11.84
C THR A 53 -13.87 -12.44 -10.53
N LEU A 54 -13.19 -11.58 -9.77
CA LEU A 54 -13.72 -11.02 -8.53
C LEU A 54 -14.76 -9.94 -8.83
N SER A 55 -15.83 -9.91 -8.04
CA SER A 55 -16.79 -8.81 -8.11
C SER A 55 -16.17 -7.50 -7.59
N PRO A 56 -16.69 -6.33 -8.00
CA PRO A 56 -16.21 -5.04 -7.48
C PRO A 56 -16.26 -4.93 -5.95
N LEU A 57 -17.26 -5.56 -5.33
CA LEU A 57 -17.43 -5.59 -3.88
C LEU A 57 -16.28 -6.34 -3.19
N VAL A 58 -15.88 -7.50 -3.74
CA VAL A 58 -14.76 -8.29 -3.20
C VAL A 58 -13.44 -7.54 -3.37
N ALA A 59 -13.22 -6.92 -4.54
CA ALA A 59 -12.03 -6.11 -4.77
C ALA A 59 -11.96 -4.91 -3.80
N GLN A 60 -13.09 -4.26 -3.53
CA GLN A 60 -13.16 -3.17 -2.55
C GLN A 60 -12.90 -3.65 -1.12
N HIS A 61 -13.42 -4.83 -0.75
CA HIS A 61 -13.17 -5.42 0.56
C HIS A 61 -11.68 -5.66 0.79
N ILE A 62 -10.97 -6.23 -0.20
CA ILE A 62 -9.53 -6.47 -0.14
C ILE A 62 -8.74 -5.14 -0.03
N ASN A 63 -9.08 -4.14 -0.84
CA ASN A 63 -8.36 -2.86 -0.84
C ASN A 63 -8.54 -2.04 0.45
N ASN A 64 -9.61 -2.30 1.21
CA ASN A 64 -9.90 -1.61 2.47
C ASN A 64 -9.52 -2.44 3.70
N ALA A 65 -9.02 -3.66 3.51
CA ALA A 65 -8.65 -4.54 4.59
C ALA A 65 -7.38 -4.07 5.30
N ARG A 66 -7.30 -4.34 6.60
CA ARG A 66 -6.10 -4.06 7.37
C ARG A 66 -4.99 -5.06 7.02
N PRO A 67 -3.71 -4.72 7.24
CA PRO A 67 -2.61 -5.63 6.93
C PRO A 67 -2.74 -7.01 7.59
N GLU A 68 -3.22 -7.07 8.84
CA GLU A 68 -3.44 -8.34 9.55
C GLU A 68 -4.53 -9.22 8.92
N GLU A 69 -5.54 -8.61 8.30
CA GLU A 69 -6.62 -9.32 7.59
C GLU A 69 -6.08 -9.87 6.27
N LEU A 70 -5.32 -9.05 5.52
CA LEU A 70 -4.67 -9.46 4.28
C LEU A 70 -3.72 -10.65 4.49
N ALA A 71 -2.90 -10.61 5.54
CA ALA A 71 -1.98 -11.70 5.89
C ALA A 71 -2.75 -13.00 6.19
N THR A 72 -3.80 -12.91 7.02
CA THR A 72 -4.66 -14.05 7.37
C THR A 72 -5.32 -14.66 6.13
N TRP A 73 -5.85 -13.83 5.24
CA TRP A 73 -6.48 -14.27 4.00
C TRP A 73 -5.47 -14.86 3.02
N GLY A 74 -4.24 -14.33 2.99
CA GLY A 74 -3.12 -14.86 2.21
C GLY A 74 -2.78 -16.30 2.58
N GLU A 75 -2.76 -16.62 3.88
CA GLU A 75 -2.57 -18.00 4.34
C GLU A 75 -3.75 -18.91 3.98
N ARG A 76 -4.98 -18.44 4.20
CA ARG A 76 -6.20 -19.23 3.92
C ARG A 76 -6.42 -19.49 2.44
N VAL A 77 -5.95 -18.60 1.57
CA VAL A 77 -5.98 -18.79 0.11
C VAL A 77 -5.39 -20.13 -0.31
N LEU A 78 -4.40 -20.64 0.43
CA LEU A 78 -3.70 -21.89 0.12
C LEU A 78 -4.61 -23.13 0.23
N SER A 79 -5.63 -23.10 1.08
CA SER A 79 -6.45 -24.29 1.39
C SER A 79 -7.96 -24.09 1.17
N ALA A 80 -8.45 -22.85 1.21
CA ALA A 80 -9.88 -22.53 1.12
C ALA A 80 -10.54 -23.07 -0.17
N LYS A 81 -11.82 -23.40 -0.13
CA LYS A 81 -12.58 -23.86 -1.32
C LYS A 81 -13.53 -22.81 -1.87
N SER A 82 -13.72 -21.72 -1.15
CA SER A 82 -14.56 -20.58 -1.53
C SER A 82 -13.97 -19.26 -1.04
N LEU A 83 -14.52 -18.15 -1.54
CA LEU A 83 -14.21 -16.81 -1.02
C LEU A 83 -14.66 -16.64 0.43
N ASP A 84 -15.81 -17.22 0.80
CA ASP A 84 -16.30 -17.15 2.18
C ASP A 84 -15.30 -17.80 3.16
N GLU A 85 -14.72 -18.95 2.81
CA GLU A 85 -13.70 -19.62 3.64
C GLU A 85 -12.41 -18.77 3.79
N VAL A 86 -12.08 -17.95 2.78
CA VAL A 86 -10.94 -17.03 2.88
C VAL A 86 -11.27 -15.91 3.87
N PHE A 87 -12.45 -15.31 3.76
CA PHE A 87 -12.84 -14.12 4.51
C PHE A 87 -13.43 -14.38 5.92
N SER A 88 -13.60 -15.65 6.31
CA SER A 88 -14.25 -16.07 7.58
C SER A 88 -13.51 -15.73 8.87
#